data_AF-A0A1G0P1Q0-F1
#
_entry.id   AF-A0A1G0P1Q0-F1
#
_cell.length_a   1.000
_cell.length_b   1.000
_cell.length_c   1.000
_cell.angle_alpha   90.00
_cell.angle_beta   90.00
_cell.angle_gamma   90.00
#
_symmetry.space_group_name_H-M   'P 1'
#
loop_
_entity.id
_entity.type
_entity.pdbx_description
1 polymer ?
#
loop_
_entity_poly.entity_id
_entity_poly.type
_entity_poly.pdbx_seq_one_letter_code
_entity_poly.pdbx_strand_id
1 'polypeptide(L)'
;MKKLTSFENHLNKQYGKKGTSKRDKFESESLAFRLGEMLKEERKKAKLTQEELAEKTGTKKSYISRIEAGKSDIQISTFSRIIEIGLNKRVNISIS
;
A
#
# COMPACT_ATOMS: atom_id res chain seq x y z
N MET A 1 -13.39 19.22 -28.61
CA MET A 1 -12.19 19.16 -27.73
C MET A 1 -12.52 18.39 -26.47
N LYS A 2 -11.83 17.28 -26.17
CA LYS A 2 -12.00 16.59 -24.89
C LYS A 2 -11.52 17.53 -23.78
N LYS A 3 -12.40 17.92 -22.85
CA LYS A 3 -12.02 18.72 -21.67
C LYS A 3 -11.09 17.87 -20.80
N LEU A 4 -9.78 18.09 -20.93
CA LEU A 4 -8.79 17.53 -20.01
C LEU A 4 -8.97 18.22 -18.67
N THR A 5 -9.47 17.49 -17.67
CA THR A 5 -9.55 17.96 -16.29
C THR A 5 -8.34 17.47 -15.52
N SER A 6 -7.73 18.32 -14.70
CA SER A 6 -6.69 17.90 -13.74
C SER A 6 -7.17 16.71 -12.89
N PHE A 7 -6.25 15.82 -12.52
CA PHE A 7 -6.52 14.72 -11.60
C PHE A 7 -7.16 15.22 -10.31
N GLU A 8 -6.72 16.36 -9.79
CA GLU A 8 -7.30 16.99 -8.61
C GLU A 8 -8.76 17.43 -8.83
N ASN A 9 -9.08 17.97 -10.01
CA ASN A 9 -10.46 18.35 -10.34
C ASN A 9 -11.37 17.13 -10.49
N HIS A 10 -10.85 16.04 -11.06
CA HIS A 10 -11.57 14.78 -11.13
C HIS A 10 -11.86 14.21 -9.74
N LEU A 11 -10.85 14.22 -8.89
CA LEU A 11 -10.91 13.77 -7.50
C LEU A 11 -11.88 14.60 -6.66
N ASN A 12 -11.82 15.94 -6.76
CA ASN A 12 -12.75 16.84 -6.08
C ASN A 12 -14.19 16.59 -6.52
N LYS A 13 -14.42 16.31 -7.81
CA LYS A 13 -15.75 16.00 -8.34
C LYS A 13 -16.31 14.68 -7.81
N GLN A 14 -15.47 13.65 -7.68
CA GLN A 14 -15.91 12.31 -7.25
C GLN A 14 -15.99 12.16 -5.73
N TYR A 15 -15.00 12.67 -5.00
CA TYR A 15 -14.79 12.40 -3.58
C TYR A 15 -14.90 13.63 -2.68
N GLY A 16 -15.09 14.82 -3.25
CA GLY A 16 -15.09 16.07 -2.50
C GLY A 16 -13.69 16.65 -2.33
N LYS A 17 -13.63 17.87 -1.77
CA LYS A 17 -12.37 18.56 -1.47
C LYS A 17 -11.62 17.87 -0.33
N LYS A 18 -10.31 18.10 -0.25
CA LYS A 18 -9.48 17.70 0.90
C LYS A 18 -10.08 18.21 2.22
N GLY A 19 -10.01 17.39 3.27
CA GLY A 19 -10.60 17.68 4.58
C GLY A 19 -12.10 17.36 4.70
N THR A 20 -12.71 16.74 3.68
CA THR A 20 -14.05 16.17 3.81
C THR A 20 -13.94 14.69 4.16
N SER A 21 -14.83 14.17 5.01
CA SER A 21 -14.75 12.78 5.47
C SER A 21 -14.75 11.76 4.32
N LYS A 22 -15.47 12.04 3.22
CA LYS A 22 -15.46 11.20 2.01
C LYS A 22 -14.09 11.19 1.33
N ARG A 23 -13.45 12.36 1.25
CA ARG A 23 -12.12 12.51 0.67
C ARG A 23 -11.06 11.86 1.54
N ASP A 24 -11.11 12.06 2.85
CA ASP A 24 -10.14 11.50 3.80
C ASP A 24 -10.20 9.97 3.82
N LYS A 25 -11.41 9.40 3.77
CA LYS A 25 -11.60 7.95 3.61
C LYS A 25 -10.98 7.43 2.32
N PHE A 26 -11.23 8.10 1.18
CA PHE A 26 -10.62 7.74 -0.10
C PHE A 26 -9.09 7.81 -0.05
N GLU A 27 -8.51 8.85 0.57
CA GLU A 27 -7.05 8.99 0.69
C GLU A 27 -6.44 7.90 1.60
N SER A 28 -7.13 7.53 2.68
CA SER A 28 -6.73 6.42 3.56
C SER A 28 -6.78 5.07 2.84
N GLU A 29 -7.87 4.75 2.14
CA GLU A 29 -7.97 3.52 1.33
C GLU A 29 -6.92 3.50 0.21
N SER A 30 -6.67 4.67 -0.41
CA SER A 30 -5.61 4.84 -1.41
C SER A 30 -4.21 4.60 -0.83
N LEU A 31 -3.96 4.94 0.44
CA LEU A 31 -2.69 4.66 1.10
C LEU A 31 -2.46 3.14 1.25
N ALA A 32 -3.46 2.40 1.72
CA ALA A 32 -3.37 0.95 1.85
C ALA A 32 -3.08 0.28 0.50
N PHE A 33 -3.77 0.72 -0.56
CA PHE A 33 -3.51 0.24 -1.92
C PHE A 33 -2.07 0.53 -2.37
N ARG A 34 -1.57 1.76 -2.18
CA ARG A 34 -0.20 2.14 -2.55
C ARG A 34 0.84 1.28 -1.81
N LEU A 35 0.67 1.06 -0.51
CA LEU A 35 1.56 0.21 0.28
C LEU A 35 1.56 -1.25 -0.21
N GLY A 36 0.38 -1.78 -0.55
CA GLY A 36 0.22 -3.13 -1.10
C GLY A 36 0.95 -3.32 -2.42
N GLU A 37 0.80 -2.37 -3.37
CA GLU A 37 1.50 -2.43 -4.65
C GLU A 37 3.01 -2.25 -4.48
N MET A 38 3.47 -1.34 -3.62
CA MET A 38 4.90 -1.20 -3.30
C MET A 38 5.50 -2.50 -2.76
N LEU A 39 4.82 -3.16 -1.81
CA LEU A 39 5.28 -4.44 -1.27
C LEU A 39 5.39 -5.52 -2.36
N LYS A 40 4.36 -5.62 -3.20
CA LYS A 40 4.29 -6.59 -4.31
C LYS A 40 5.40 -6.38 -5.33
N GLU A 41 5.70 -5.13 -5.67
CA GLU A 41 6.81 -4.80 -6.57
C GLU A 41 8.15 -5.20 -5.97
N GLU A 42 8.41 -4.84 -4.72
CA GLU A 42 9.68 -5.17 -4.06
C GLU A 42 9.84 -6.69 -3.84
N ARG A 43 8.76 -7.40 -3.54
CA ARG A 43 8.76 -8.87 -3.51
C ARG A 43 9.12 -9.48 -4.86
N LYS A 44 8.53 -8.98 -5.96
CA LYS A 44 8.84 -9.45 -7.31
C LYS A 44 10.29 -9.15 -7.70
N LYS A 45 10.82 -7.98 -7.34
CA LYS A 45 12.24 -7.63 -7.52
C LYS A 45 13.16 -8.58 -6.77
N ALA A 46 12.76 -9.01 -5.57
CA ALA A 46 13.45 -10.04 -4.79
C ALA A 46 13.24 -11.47 -5.34
N LYS A 47 12.45 -11.65 -6.41
CA LYS A 47 12.11 -12.94 -7.03
C LYS A 47 11.45 -13.94 -6.05
N LEU A 48 10.69 -13.45 -5.09
CA LEU A 48 9.97 -14.27 -4.13
C LEU A 48 8.50 -14.44 -4.53
N THR A 49 7.93 -15.60 -4.25
CA THR A 49 6.49 -15.84 -4.22
C THR A 49 5.88 -15.27 -2.93
N GLN A 50 4.55 -15.16 -2.89
CA GLN A 50 3.84 -14.73 -1.67
C GLN A 50 4.03 -15.72 -0.52
N GLU A 51 4.19 -17.02 -0.81
CA GLU A 51 4.43 -18.06 0.19
C GLU A 51 5.83 -17.91 0.79
N GLU A 52 6.87 -17.79 -0.05
CA GLU A 52 8.25 -17.64 0.43
C GLU A 52 8.46 -16.37 1.25
N LEU A 53 7.82 -15.26 0.86
CA LEU A 53 7.84 -14.04 1.67
C LEU A 53 7.12 -14.25 3.01
N ALA A 54 6.00 -14.98 3.01
CA ALA A 54 5.26 -15.28 4.22
C ALA A 54 6.09 -16.15 5.18
N GLU A 55 6.73 -17.19 4.68
CA GLU A 55 7.63 -18.08 5.44
C GLU A 55 8.80 -17.31 6.06
N LYS A 56 9.52 -16.51 5.25
CA LYS A 56 10.64 -15.65 5.73
C LYS A 56 10.23 -14.70 6.85
N THR A 57 8.97 -14.28 6.83
CA THR A 57 8.44 -13.28 7.75
C THR A 57 7.52 -13.92 8.79
N GLY A 58 7.47 -15.24 8.94
CA GLY A 58 6.58 -15.90 9.92
C GLY A 58 5.12 -15.41 9.84
N THR A 59 4.61 -15.17 8.63
CA THR A 59 3.23 -14.79 8.37
C THR A 59 2.53 -15.84 7.52
N LYS A 60 1.23 -15.67 7.26
CA LYS A 60 0.45 -16.54 6.37
C LYS A 60 0.48 -15.98 4.95
N LYS A 61 0.60 -16.81 3.91
CA LYS A 61 0.45 -16.40 2.50
C LYS A 61 -0.83 -15.61 2.25
N SER A 62 -1.95 -16.03 2.85
CA SER A 62 -3.23 -15.33 2.74
C SER A 62 -3.19 -13.91 3.32
N TYR A 63 -2.32 -13.66 4.31
CA TYR A 63 -2.11 -12.33 4.86
C TYR A 63 -1.32 -11.46 3.88
N ILE A 64 -0.18 -11.95 3.37
CA ILE A 64 0.61 -11.25 2.32
C ILE A 64 -0.26 -10.93 1.10
N SER A 65 -1.06 -11.89 0.64
CA SER A 65 -1.99 -11.72 -0.49
C SER A 65 -3.00 -10.59 -0.26
N ARG A 66 -3.59 -10.51 0.94
CA ARG A 66 -4.55 -9.44 1.27
C ARG A 66 -3.88 -8.07 1.38
N ILE A 67 -2.67 -8.00 1.93
CA ILE A 67 -1.88 -6.76 2.00
C ILE A 67 -1.57 -6.27 0.58
N GLU A 68 -1.04 -7.13 -0.29
CA GLU A 68 -0.72 -6.79 -1.68
C GLU A 68 -1.95 -6.39 -2.50
N ALA A 69 -3.14 -6.84 -2.11
CA ALA A 69 -4.40 -6.46 -2.73
C ALA A 69 -5.03 -5.18 -2.14
N GLY A 70 -4.42 -4.56 -1.12
CA GLY A 70 -4.98 -3.42 -0.39
C GLY A 70 -6.25 -3.78 0.41
N LYS A 71 -6.49 -5.06 0.70
CA LYS A 71 -7.69 -5.59 1.37
C LYS A 71 -7.45 -5.93 2.85
N SER A 72 -6.37 -5.41 3.44
CA SER A 72 -6.07 -5.58 4.85
C SER A 72 -5.34 -4.36 5.37
N ASP A 73 -5.74 -3.91 6.55
CA ASP A 73 -4.90 -3.05 7.36
C ASP A 73 -3.66 -3.83 7.82
N ILE A 74 -2.55 -3.12 7.94
CA ILE A 74 -1.27 -3.66 8.38
C ILE A 74 -0.68 -2.73 9.42
N GLN A 75 -0.25 -3.30 10.55
CA GLN A 75 0.49 -2.55 11.55
C GLN A 75 1.88 -2.18 11.00
N ILE A 76 2.34 -0.97 11.31
CA ILE A 76 3.66 -0.48 10.87
C ILE A 76 4.77 -1.45 11.28
N SER A 77 4.74 -1.98 12.51
CA SER A 77 5.70 -2.98 13.00
C SER A 77 5.75 -4.23 12.11
N THR A 78 4.60 -4.69 11.63
CA THR A 78 4.51 -5.85 10.75
C THR A 78 4.99 -5.53 9.34
N PHE A 79 4.64 -4.35 8.82
CA PHE A 79 5.14 -3.89 7.52
C PHE A 79 6.67 -3.76 7.54
N SER A 80 7.23 -3.07 8.54
CA SER A 80 8.68 -2.96 8.70
C SER A 80 9.36 -4.32 8.76
N ARG A 81 8.82 -5.27 9.53
CA ARG A 81 9.34 -6.63 9.60
C ARG A 81 9.33 -7.36 8.25
N ILE A 82 8.27 -7.19 7.46
CA ILE A 82 8.19 -7.80 6.12
C ILE A 82 9.25 -7.19 5.19
N ILE A 83 9.44 -5.88 5.23
CA ILE A 83 10.42 -5.18 4.39
C ILE A 83 11.86 -5.51 4.82
N GLU A 84 12.15 -5.48 6.12
CA GLU A 84 13.49 -5.67 6.67
C GLU A 84 13.94 -7.13 6.64
N ILE A 85 13.11 -8.05 7.14
CA ILE A 85 13.47 -9.47 7.21
C ILE A 85 13.17 -10.17 5.90
N GLY A 86 11.98 -9.90 5.33
CA GLY A 86 11.53 -10.59 4.13
C GLY A 86 12.24 -10.15 2.86
N LEU A 87 12.58 -8.87 2.75
CA LEU A 87 13.14 -8.25 1.55
C LEU A 87 14.53 -7.64 1.73
N ASN A 88 15.11 -7.70 2.94
CA ASN A 88 16.42 -7.14 3.27
C ASN A 88 16.56 -5.65 2.88
N LYS A 89 15.51 -4.88 3.15
CA LYS A 89 15.41 -3.44 2.86
C LYS A 89 15.19 -2.64 4.15
N ARG A 90 15.08 -1.31 4.05
CA ARG A 90 14.76 -0.45 5.20
C ARG A 90 13.51 0.36 4.93
N VAL A 91 12.69 0.56 5.96
CA VAL A 91 11.58 1.50 5.93
C VAL A 91 12.05 2.84 6.49
N ASN A 92 11.86 3.92 5.73
CA ASN A 92 12.08 5.29 6.21
C ASN A 92 10.73 5.99 6.30
N ILE A 93 10.43 6.57 7.45
CA ILE A 93 9.20 7.33 7.71
C ILE A 93 9.62 8.73 8.12
N SER A 94 9.15 9.74 7.40
CA SER A 94 9.38 11.15 7.71
C SER A 94 8.05 11.86 7.93
N ILE A 95 8.00 12.72 8.94
CA ILE A 95 6.85 13.59 9.21
C ILE A 95 7.39 15.02 9.09
N SER A 96 6.81 15.81 8.20
CA SER A 96 7.22 17.19 7.88
C SER A 96 6.00 18.04 7.58
#